data_AF-A0A7R9TEF7-F1
#
_entry.id   AF-A0A7R9TEF7-F1
#
_cell.length_a   1.000
_cell.length_b   1.000
_cell.length_c   1.000
_cell.angle_alpha   90.00
_cell.angle_beta   90.00
_cell.angle_gamma   90.00
#
_symmetry.space_group_name_H-M   'P 1'
#
loop_
_entity.id
_entity.type
_entity.pdbx_description
1 polymer ?
#
loop_
_entity_poly.entity_id
_entity_poly.type
_entity_poly.pdbx_seq_one_letter_code
_entity_poly.pdbx_strand_id
1 'polypeptide(L)'
;MDYNNYPTSGMGAVVDGVDLDRGADVSAWLQFDLHSKLLRALQELGFTTPTPIQSECLNPAVKGRCDVIGAAETGSGKTLAFGLPILHRLLTQRDEEAEEGSDSESVDGDGDGGGDGDGDDADPDDPFANIEDERGRRGSAAGMKLDRRRKALRALIVAPTRELAMQVCEMLKQVAKY
;
A
#
# COMPACT_ATOMS: atom_id res chain seq x y z
N MET A 1 17.04 5.95 21.63
CA MET A 1 16.18 5.99 22.84
C MET A 1 16.03 4.56 23.32
N ASP A 2 16.13 4.31 24.63
CA ASP A 2 16.03 2.97 25.21
C ASP A 2 14.54 2.57 25.33
N TYR A 3 14.03 1.84 24.34
CA TYR A 3 12.62 1.41 24.27
C TYR A 3 12.21 0.42 25.39
N ASN A 4 13.17 -0.17 26.10
CA ASN A 4 12.90 -1.14 27.17
C ASN A 4 12.44 -0.52 28.51
N ASN A 5 12.39 0.80 28.63
CA ASN A 5 12.00 1.48 29.87
C ASN A 5 10.70 2.29 29.76
N TYR A 6 9.85 1.98 28.77
CA TYR A 6 8.51 2.55 28.74
C TYR A 6 7.65 1.91 29.83
N PRO A 7 7.01 2.70 30.71
CA PRO A 7 6.14 2.16 31.74
C PRO A 7 4.98 1.41 31.09
N THR A 8 4.94 0.10 31.29
CA THR A 8 3.82 -0.75 30.86
C THR A 8 2.60 -0.48 31.74
N SER A 9 1.56 0.06 31.10
CA SER A 9 0.18 0.23 31.57
C SER A 9 -0.08 1.35 32.58
N GLY A 10 -1.11 2.17 32.27
CA GLY A 10 -1.87 2.90 33.28
C GLY A 10 -1.81 4.43 33.26
N MET A 11 -1.35 5.08 32.18
CA MET A 11 -1.19 6.55 32.17
C MET A 11 -1.78 7.30 30.96
N GLY A 12 -2.53 6.65 30.07
CA GLY A 12 -3.05 7.26 28.85
C GLY A 12 -1.95 7.63 27.87
N ALA A 13 -0.87 6.83 27.81
CA ALA A 13 0.31 7.15 27.01
C ALA A 13 0.04 6.88 25.52
N VAL A 14 -0.17 7.94 24.75
CA VAL A 14 -0.15 7.90 23.28
C VAL A 14 1.29 8.01 22.81
N VAL A 15 1.83 6.95 22.22
CA VAL A 15 3.16 6.93 21.60
C VAL A 15 3.00 6.65 20.11
N ASP A 16 3.66 7.46 19.28
CA ASP A 16 3.60 7.39 17.81
C ASP A 16 2.16 7.33 17.25
N GLY A 17 1.23 8.02 17.90
CA GLY A 17 -0.19 8.07 17.52
C GLY A 17 -1.00 6.82 17.90
N VAL A 18 -0.45 5.94 18.73
CA VAL A 18 -1.11 4.71 19.22
C VAL A 18 -1.39 4.83 20.71
N ASP A 19 -2.65 4.64 21.09
CA ASP A 19 -3.07 4.58 22.50
C ASP A 19 -2.77 3.18 23.05
N LEU A 20 -1.70 3.05 23.83
CA LEU A 20 -1.27 1.76 24.38
C LEU A 20 -2.23 1.19 25.43
N ASP A 21 -3.12 2.01 26.00
CA ASP A 21 -4.10 1.55 26.99
C ASP A 21 -5.39 1.03 26.35
N ARG A 22 -5.55 1.14 25.03
CA ARG A 22 -6.70 0.64 24.26
C ARG A 22 -6.32 -0.52 23.35
N GLY A 23 -6.48 -1.76 23.82
CA GLY A 23 -6.32 -2.97 23.01
C GLY A 23 -5.11 -3.80 23.42
N ALA A 24 -4.51 -4.53 22.48
CA ALA A 24 -3.31 -5.32 22.76
C ALA A 24 -2.07 -4.44 22.95
N ASP A 25 -1.20 -4.81 23.88
CA ASP A 25 0.08 -4.12 24.07
C ASP A 25 1.02 -4.42 22.88
N VAL A 26 1.44 -3.36 22.18
CA VAL A 26 2.34 -3.42 21.02
C VAL A 26 3.69 -2.77 21.27
N SER A 27 4.06 -2.53 22.54
CA SER A 27 5.32 -1.91 22.94
C SER A 27 6.56 -2.57 22.28
N ALA A 28 6.56 -3.89 22.12
CA ALA A 28 7.64 -4.66 21.49
C ALA A 28 7.88 -4.33 20.01
N TRP A 29 6.92 -3.65 19.35
CA TRP A 29 7.02 -3.26 17.94
C TRP A 29 7.58 -1.86 17.73
N LEU A 30 7.55 -1.00 18.76
CA LEU A 30 7.97 0.41 18.67
C LEU A 30 9.44 0.55 18.26
N GLN A 31 10.28 -0.40 18.65
CA GLN A 31 11.70 -0.42 18.29
C GLN A 31 11.99 -0.53 16.78
N PHE A 32 11.00 -0.91 15.96
CA PHE A 32 11.17 -1.06 14.50
C PHE A 32 10.79 0.20 13.72
N ASP A 33 10.34 1.27 14.39
CA ASP A 33 9.92 2.54 13.77
C ASP A 33 8.89 2.35 12.63
N LEU A 34 7.90 1.46 12.87
CA LEU A 34 6.83 1.21 11.92
C LEU A 34 5.86 2.41 11.84
N HIS A 35 5.13 2.49 10.73
CA HIS A 35 4.14 3.54 10.53
C HIS A 35 3.01 3.41 11.56
N SER A 36 2.51 4.52 12.11
CA SER A 36 1.46 4.58 13.15
C SER A 36 0.23 3.73 12.82
N LYS A 37 -0.27 3.84 11.58
CA LYS A 37 -1.36 3.01 11.02
C LYS A 37 -1.11 1.51 11.12
N LEU A 38 0.13 1.05 10.89
CA LEU A 38 0.47 -0.37 11.01
C LEU A 38 0.50 -0.80 12.46
N LEU A 39 1.05 0.02 13.36
CA LEU A 39 1.06 -0.26 14.79
C LEU A 39 -0.38 -0.39 15.34
N ARG A 40 -1.28 0.49 14.91
CA ARG A 40 -2.71 0.41 15.22
C ARG A 40 -3.35 -0.88 14.68
N ALA A 41 -3.01 -1.29 13.46
CA ALA A 41 -3.50 -2.55 12.90
C ALA A 41 -3.01 -3.76 13.71
N LEU A 42 -1.73 -3.78 14.10
CA LEU A 42 -1.16 -4.83 14.93
C LEU A 42 -1.85 -4.91 16.31
N GLN A 43 -2.16 -3.76 16.91
CA GLN A 43 -2.89 -3.66 18.17
C GLN A 43 -4.32 -4.23 18.06
N GLU A 44 -5.05 -3.90 16.99
CA GLU A 44 -6.40 -4.43 16.75
C GLU A 44 -6.39 -5.94 16.47
N LEU A 45 -5.38 -6.43 15.75
CA LEU A 45 -5.21 -7.85 15.43
C LEU A 45 -4.66 -8.68 16.60
N GLY A 46 -4.26 -8.04 17.70
CA GLY A 46 -3.75 -8.73 18.88
C GLY A 46 -2.31 -9.23 18.75
N PHE A 47 -1.52 -8.68 17.82
CA PHE A 47 -0.11 -9.03 17.66
C PHE A 47 0.73 -8.31 18.71
N THR A 48 0.88 -8.91 19.89
CA THR A 48 1.59 -8.26 21.01
C THR A 48 3.11 -8.22 20.83
N THR A 49 3.70 -9.30 20.31
CA THR A 49 5.16 -9.45 20.21
C THR A 49 5.54 -10.00 18.84
N PRO A 50 6.59 -9.44 18.19
CA PRO A 50 7.09 -9.98 16.93
C PRO A 50 7.64 -11.40 17.11
N THR A 51 7.48 -12.24 16.11
CA THR A 51 8.13 -13.57 16.08
C THR A 51 9.64 -13.43 15.82
N PRO A 52 10.46 -14.45 16.11
CA PRO A 52 11.92 -14.36 15.91
C PRO A 52 12.31 -13.93 14.49
N ILE A 53 11.73 -14.57 13.46
CA ILE A 53 11.98 -14.21 12.06
C ILE A 53 11.52 -12.78 11.72
N GLN A 54 10.48 -12.26 12.37
CA GLN A 54 10.06 -10.86 12.17
C GLN A 54 11.07 -9.92 12.82
N SER A 55 11.48 -10.17 14.06
CA SER A 55 12.44 -9.31 14.76
C SER A 55 13.80 -9.23 14.04
N GLU A 56 14.26 -10.34 13.47
CA GLU A 56 15.51 -10.41 12.70
C GLU A 56 15.39 -9.73 11.33
N CYS A 57 14.24 -9.84 10.66
CA CYS A 57 14.04 -9.27 9.32
C CYS A 57 13.64 -7.78 9.33
N LEU A 58 12.89 -7.32 10.32
CA LEU A 58 12.27 -5.99 10.30
C LEU A 58 13.31 -4.86 10.38
N ASN A 59 14.29 -4.97 11.27
CA ASN A 59 15.36 -3.96 11.36
C ASN A 59 16.16 -3.79 10.05
N PRO A 60 16.70 -4.85 9.42
CA PRO A 60 17.39 -4.70 8.15
C PRO A 60 16.48 -4.23 7.02
N ALA A 61 15.24 -4.72 6.95
CA ALA A 61 14.31 -4.36 5.87
C ALA A 61 13.78 -2.91 5.97
N VAL A 62 13.45 -2.43 7.17
CA VAL A 62 12.88 -1.10 7.41
C VAL A 62 13.96 -0.04 7.53
N LYS A 63 14.91 -0.22 8.47
CA LYS A 63 15.94 0.78 8.78
C LYS A 63 17.14 0.67 7.85
N GLY A 64 17.59 -0.56 7.60
CA GLY A 64 18.77 -0.83 6.77
C GLY A 64 18.52 -0.67 5.27
N ARG A 65 17.25 -0.76 4.83
CA ARG A 65 16.84 -0.77 3.41
C ARG A 65 17.66 -1.76 2.57
N CYS A 66 18.05 -2.88 3.17
CA CYS A 66 18.88 -3.89 2.53
C CYS A 66 18.05 -5.10 2.08
N ASP A 67 18.61 -5.88 1.17
CA ASP A 67 18.03 -7.15 0.78
C ASP A 67 18.12 -8.15 1.95
N VAL A 68 17.05 -8.89 2.16
CA VAL A 68 16.92 -9.84 3.28
C VAL A 68 16.63 -11.24 2.74
N ILE A 69 17.43 -12.21 3.18
CA ILE A 69 17.18 -13.63 2.95
C ILE A 69 16.74 -14.25 4.27
N GLY A 70 15.46 -14.61 4.37
CA GLY A 70 14.88 -15.24 5.55
C GLY A 70 14.55 -16.72 5.31
N ALA A 71 15.04 -17.59 6.18
CA ALA A 71 14.70 -19.01 6.21
C ALA A 71 13.99 -19.35 7.53
N ALA A 72 12.74 -19.76 7.46
CA ALA A 72 11.98 -20.20 8.63
C ALA A 72 10.87 -21.18 8.22
N GLU A 73 10.35 -21.92 9.18
CA GLU A 73 9.29 -22.91 8.97
C GLU A 73 7.93 -22.25 8.70
N THR A 74 6.98 -23.03 8.18
CA THR A 74 5.59 -22.55 8.00
C THR A 74 4.98 -22.24 9.37
N GLY A 75 4.18 -21.17 9.45
CA GLY A 75 3.61 -20.71 10.71
C GLY A 75 4.51 -19.79 11.54
N SER A 76 5.78 -19.59 11.18
CA SER A 76 6.70 -18.70 11.93
C SER A 76 6.41 -17.19 11.78
N GLY A 77 5.37 -16.79 11.04
CA GLY A 77 5.01 -15.38 10.85
C GLY A 77 5.77 -14.66 9.71
N LYS A 78 6.37 -15.41 8.77
CA LYS A 78 7.12 -14.86 7.62
C LYS A 78 6.34 -13.84 6.80
N THR A 79 5.02 -14.00 6.67
CA THR A 79 4.15 -13.10 5.91
C THR A 79 4.26 -11.65 6.37
N LEU A 80 4.22 -11.40 7.68
CA LEU A 80 4.39 -10.05 8.21
C LEU A 80 5.85 -9.60 8.20
N ALA A 81 6.81 -10.54 8.23
CA ALA A 81 8.23 -10.21 8.18
C ALA A 81 8.63 -9.50 6.87
N PHE A 82 8.06 -9.89 5.71
CA PHE A 82 8.23 -9.13 4.46
C PHE A 82 7.09 -8.14 4.20
N GLY A 83 5.89 -8.40 4.74
CA GLY A 83 4.70 -7.58 4.51
C GLY A 83 4.77 -6.20 5.16
N LEU A 84 5.19 -6.13 6.43
CA LEU A 84 5.27 -4.88 7.18
C LEU A 84 6.26 -3.87 6.56
N PRO A 85 7.50 -4.26 6.18
CA PRO A 85 8.41 -3.33 5.50
C PRO A 85 7.85 -2.77 4.20
N ILE A 86 7.18 -3.61 3.40
CA ILE A 86 6.53 -3.18 2.15
C ILE A 86 5.45 -2.15 2.47
N LEU A 87 4.51 -2.47 3.37
CA LEU A 87 3.41 -1.58 3.70
C LEU A 87 3.90 -0.27 4.35
N HIS A 88 4.91 -0.33 5.21
CA HIS A 88 5.50 0.85 5.84
C HIS A 88 6.00 1.82 4.77
N ARG A 89 6.80 1.33 3.81
CA ARG A 89 7.31 2.16 2.70
C ARG A 89 6.18 2.76 1.87
N LEU A 90 5.14 1.99 1.58
CA LEU A 90 4.01 2.48 0.79
C LEU A 90 3.20 3.57 1.50
N LEU A 91 3.08 3.49 2.83
CA LEU A 91 2.40 4.49 3.63
C LEU A 91 3.25 5.75 3.74
N THR A 92 4.55 5.63 4.05
CA THR A 92 5.46 6.77 4.10
C THR A 92 5.49 7.55 2.78
N GLN A 93 5.56 6.84 1.64
CA GLN A 93 5.50 7.49 0.33
C GLN A 93 4.17 8.21 0.05
N ARG A 94 3.06 7.69 0.57
CA ARG A 94 1.75 8.34 0.40
C ARG A 94 1.64 9.60 1.23
N ASP A 95 2.21 9.61 2.42
CA ASP A 95 2.22 10.79 3.28
C ASP A 95 3.11 11.88 2.65
N GLU A 96 4.28 11.52 2.11
CA GLU A 96 5.15 12.42 1.32
C GLU A 96 4.42 13.01 0.09
N GLU A 97 3.76 12.17 -0.71
CA GLU A 97 2.96 12.61 -1.88
C GLU A 97 1.79 13.53 -1.50
N ALA A 98 1.22 13.36 -0.30
CA ALA A 98 0.11 14.18 0.18
C ALA A 98 0.56 15.57 0.64
N GLU A 99 1.76 15.69 1.23
CA GLU A 99 2.33 16.98 1.61
C GLU A 99 2.80 17.79 0.39
N GLU A 100 3.37 17.15 -0.64
CA GLU A 100 3.80 17.83 -1.87
C GLU A 100 2.61 18.33 -2.73
N GLY A 101 1.43 17.74 -2.58
CA GLY A 101 0.23 18.09 -3.34
C GLY A 101 -0.57 19.29 -2.81
N SER A 102 -0.27 19.80 -1.61
CA SER A 102 -1.02 20.92 -1.01
C SER A 102 -0.51 22.32 -1.36
N ASP A 103 0.65 22.44 -2.03
CA ASP A 103 1.29 23.73 -2.35
C ASP A 103 1.01 24.24 -3.78
N SER A 104 0.11 23.62 -4.55
CA SER A 104 -0.18 23.99 -5.94
C SER A 104 -1.56 24.56 -6.23
N GLU A 105 -2.22 25.23 -5.26
CA GLU A 105 -3.42 26.05 -5.51
C GLU A 105 -3.23 27.51 -5.05
N SER A 106 -2.68 28.34 -5.94
CA SER A 106 -3.08 29.74 -6.13
C SER A 106 -2.44 30.28 -7.42
N VAL A 107 -3.14 30.10 -8.54
CA VAL A 107 -3.03 31.02 -9.68
C VAL A 107 -4.46 31.34 -10.11
N ASP A 108 -4.90 32.53 -9.70
CA ASP A 108 -6.08 33.20 -10.23
C ASP A 108 -5.99 33.30 -11.75
N GLY A 109 -7.06 32.91 -12.44
CA GLY A 109 -7.18 33.00 -13.88
C GLY A 109 -8.64 33.07 -14.29
N ASP A 110 -9.20 34.27 -14.19
CA ASP A 110 -10.39 34.69 -14.92
C ASP A 110 -10.33 34.23 -16.39
N GLY A 111 -11.37 33.54 -16.85
CA GLY A 111 -11.43 32.98 -18.20
C GLY A 111 -12.84 32.51 -18.58
N ASP A 112 -13.71 33.48 -18.84
CA ASP A 112 -14.95 33.36 -19.61
C ASP A 112 -14.70 32.72 -20.99
N GLY A 113 -15.62 31.87 -21.46
CA GLY A 113 -15.59 31.35 -22.83
C GLY A 113 -16.24 29.96 -23.02
N GLY A 114 -17.52 29.94 -23.36
CA GLY A 114 -18.20 28.74 -23.87
C GLY A 114 -17.68 28.28 -25.22
N GLY A 115 -17.91 27.00 -25.55
CA GLY A 115 -17.64 26.44 -26.87
C GLY A 115 -17.92 24.93 -26.93
N ASP A 116 -19.10 24.58 -27.45
CA ASP A 116 -19.44 23.26 -27.97
C ASP A 116 -18.51 22.88 -29.14
N GLY A 117 -18.13 21.61 -29.25
CA GLY A 117 -17.38 21.13 -30.42
C GLY A 117 -16.98 19.65 -30.38
N ASP A 118 -17.79 18.84 -31.06
CA ASP A 118 -17.50 17.48 -31.54
C ASP A 118 -16.12 17.33 -32.23
N GLY A 119 -15.48 16.17 -32.07
CA GLY A 119 -14.29 15.81 -32.84
C GLY A 119 -13.66 14.48 -32.41
N ASP A 120 -14.22 13.36 -32.87
CA ASP A 120 -13.54 12.06 -32.92
C ASP A 120 -12.30 12.19 -33.81
N ASP A 121 -11.12 12.35 -33.22
CA ASP A 121 -9.83 12.18 -33.91
C ASP A 121 -9.52 10.69 -34.01
N ALA A 122 -10.09 10.06 -35.05
CA ALA A 122 -9.64 8.76 -35.53
C ALA A 122 -8.49 8.94 -36.52
N ASP A 123 -7.47 8.09 -36.40
CA ASP A 123 -6.29 8.05 -37.25
C ASP A 123 -6.73 7.86 -38.72
N PRO A 124 -6.26 8.69 -39.67
CA PRO A 124 -6.72 8.64 -41.06
C PRO A 124 -6.31 7.35 -41.83
N ASP A 125 -5.45 6.52 -41.22
CA ASP A 125 -4.84 5.35 -41.85
C ASP A 125 -5.13 4.03 -41.10
N ASP A 126 -6.29 3.88 -40.44
CA ASP A 126 -6.72 2.55 -39.96
C ASP A 126 -7.36 1.74 -41.12
N PRO A 127 -6.67 0.68 -41.62
CA PRO A 127 -7.19 -0.15 -42.72
C PRO A 127 -8.45 -0.95 -42.33
N PHE A 128 -8.87 -0.92 -41.06
CA PHE A 128 -10.05 -1.62 -40.56
C PHE A 128 -11.26 -0.69 -40.29
N ALA A 129 -11.11 0.63 -40.42
CA ALA A 129 -12.16 1.62 -40.08
C ALA A 129 -13.47 1.45 -40.87
N ASN A 130 -13.40 0.83 -42.06
CA ASN A 130 -14.54 0.66 -42.96
C ASN A 130 -15.07 -0.79 -43.03
N ILE A 131 -14.61 -1.70 -42.16
CA ILE A 131 -15.14 -3.06 -42.13
C ILE A 131 -16.40 -3.09 -41.25
N GLU A 132 -17.55 -3.31 -41.86
CA GLU A 132 -18.84 -3.53 -41.20
C GLU A 132 -19.01 -5.00 -40.82
N ASP A 133 -19.42 -5.27 -39.58
CA ASP A 133 -19.80 -6.63 -39.19
C ASP A 133 -21.17 -7.03 -39.78
N GLU A 134 -21.54 -8.32 -39.73
CA GLU A 134 -22.83 -8.83 -40.22
C GLU A 134 -24.06 -8.25 -39.47
N ARG A 135 -23.85 -7.39 -38.47
CA ARG A 135 -24.89 -6.65 -37.75
C ARG A 135 -24.88 -5.15 -38.05
N GLY A 136 -24.11 -4.71 -39.07
CA GLY A 136 -24.06 -3.33 -39.54
C GLY A 136 -23.39 -2.36 -38.57
N ARG A 137 -22.55 -2.83 -37.65
CA ARG A 137 -21.77 -1.94 -36.78
C ARG A 137 -20.39 -1.69 -37.39
N ARG A 138 -20.05 -0.41 -37.57
CA ARG A 138 -18.68 0.02 -37.87
C ARG A 138 -17.76 -0.36 -36.70
N GLY A 139 -16.66 -1.03 -37.03
CA GLY A 139 -15.67 -1.47 -36.06
C GLY A 139 -14.94 -0.29 -35.43
N SER A 140 -15.44 0.22 -34.29
CA SER A 140 -14.52 0.70 -33.26
C SER A 140 -13.84 -0.56 -32.76
N ALA A 141 -12.57 -0.75 -33.17
CA ALA A 141 -11.73 -1.77 -32.58
C ALA A 141 -11.94 -1.68 -31.07
N ALA A 142 -12.41 -2.77 -30.48
CA ALA A 142 -12.52 -2.94 -29.05
C ALA A 142 -11.09 -2.90 -28.49
N GLY A 143 -10.53 -1.69 -28.41
CA GLY A 143 -9.53 -1.37 -27.44
C GLY A 143 -10.19 -1.75 -26.13
N MET A 144 -9.76 -2.86 -25.56
CA MET A 144 -9.82 -3.05 -24.13
C MET A 144 -9.22 -1.76 -23.57
N LYS A 145 -10.08 -0.80 -23.21
CA LYS A 145 -9.71 0.42 -22.51
C LYS A 145 -9.18 -0.08 -21.19
N LEU A 146 -7.90 -0.43 -21.21
CA LEU A 146 -7.23 -0.88 -20.03
C LEU A 146 -7.06 0.38 -19.22
N ASP A 147 -7.94 0.49 -18.24
CA ASP A 147 -8.21 1.65 -17.41
C ASP A 147 -6.93 2.43 -17.15
N ARG A 148 -6.86 3.66 -17.69
CA ARG A 148 -5.65 4.50 -17.66
C ARG A 148 -5.33 5.00 -16.24
N ARG A 149 -6.11 4.60 -15.22
CA ARG A 149 -5.67 4.49 -13.84
C ARG A 149 -4.96 3.16 -13.56
N ARG A 150 -3.94 2.80 -14.34
CA ARG A 150 -2.97 1.79 -13.87
C ARG A 150 -2.28 2.40 -12.66
N LYS A 151 -2.78 2.11 -11.45
CA LYS A 151 -2.02 2.33 -10.22
C LYS A 151 -0.64 1.72 -10.46
N ALA A 152 0.40 2.54 -10.38
CA ALA A 152 1.76 2.07 -10.60
C ALA A 152 2.00 0.85 -9.69
N LEU A 153 2.59 -0.21 -10.23
CA LEU A 153 2.93 -1.38 -9.45
C LEU A 153 4.04 -1.00 -8.47
N ARG A 154 3.71 -0.90 -7.18
CA ARG A 154 4.67 -0.48 -6.15
C ARG A 154 5.34 -1.66 -5.42
N ALA A 155 4.72 -2.84 -5.43
CA ALA A 155 5.25 -4.06 -4.83
C ALA A 155 4.68 -5.31 -5.52
N LEU A 156 5.47 -6.38 -5.58
CA LEU A 156 5.07 -7.69 -6.11
C LEU A 156 5.48 -8.78 -5.12
N ILE A 157 4.54 -9.64 -4.76
CA ILE A 157 4.79 -10.84 -3.95
C ILE A 157 4.45 -12.05 -4.82
N VAL A 158 5.42 -12.96 -4.97
CA VAL A 158 5.26 -14.18 -5.75
C VAL A 158 5.09 -15.35 -4.79
N ALA A 159 4.06 -16.17 -5.00
CA ALA A 159 3.81 -17.38 -4.22
C ALA A 159 3.70 -18.60 -5.16
N PRO A 160 4.20 -19.78 -4.75
CA PRO A 160 4.19 -20.99 -5.57
C PRO A 160 2.79 -21.57 -5.81
N THR A 161 1.81 -21.24 -4.95
CA THR A 161 0.44 -21.75 -5.04
C THR A 161 -0.57 -20.63 -4.85
N ARG A 162 -1.77 -20.84 -5.42
CA ARG A 162 -2.88 -19.91 -5.29
C ARG A 162 -3.34 -19.78 -3.84
N GLU A 163 -3.40 -20.89 -3.12
CA GLU A 163 -3.84 -20.94 -1.72
C GLU A 163 -2.92 -20.08 -0.85
N LEU A 164 -1.60 -20.22 -1.03
CA LEU A 164 -0.63 -19.40 -0.31
C LEU A 164 -0.71 -17.92 -0.71
N ALA A 165 -0.91 -17.63 -2.01
CA ALA A 165 -1.13 -16.26 -2.47
C ALA A 165 -2.36 -15.63 -1.82
N MET A 166 -3.46 -16.37 -1.70
CA MET A 166 -4.69 -15.89 -1.05
C MET A 166 -4.47 -15.65 0.44
N GLN A 167 -3.77 -16.55 1.14
CA GLN A 167 -3.43 -16.37 2.56
C GLN A 167 -2.59 -15.11 2.80
N VAL A 168 -1.57 -14.89 1.96
CA VAL A 168 -0.73 -13.67 2.03
C VAL A 168 -1.57 -12.43 1.75
N CYS A 169 -2.39 -12.45 0.70
CA CYS A 169 -3.25 -11.34 0.33
C CYS A 169 -4.23 -10.96 1.45
N GLU A 170 -4.87 -11.95 2.07
CA GLU A 170 -5.83 -11.72 3.16
C GLU A 170 -5.15 -11.13 4.40
N MET A 171 -4.00 -11.68 4.80
CA MET A 171 -3.22 -11.15 5.92
C MET A 171 -2.80 -9.69 5.68
N LEU A 172 -2.32 -9.37 4.47
CA LEU A 172 -1.92 -8.00 4.15
C LEU A 172 -3.10 -7.03 4.11
N LYS A 173 -4.28 -7.47 3.67
CA LYS A 173 -5.50 -6.64 3.71
C LYS A 173 -5.94 -6.32 5.13
N GLN A 174 -5.84 -7.29 6.04
CA GLN A 174 -6.18 -7.09 7.45
C GLN A 174 -5.28 -6.04 8.10
N VAL A 175 -3.98 -6.08 7.80
CA VAL A 175 -3.01 -5.10 8.32
C VAL A 175 -3.13 -3.75 7.62
N ALA A 176 -3.40 -3.72 6.31
CA ALA A 176 -3.51 -2.50 5.52
C ALA A 176 -4.90 -1.83 5.57
N LYS A 177 -5.70 -2.12 6.61
CA LYS A 177 -7.06 -1.58 6.80
C LYS A 177 -7.08 -0.05 7.01
N TYR A 178 -5.97 0.53 7.45
CA TYR A 178 -5.80 1.95 7.83
C TYR A 178 -4.92 2.72 6.82
#